data_AF-A0A1F9KK69-F1
#
_entry.id   AF-A0A1F9KK69-F1
#
_cell.length_a   1.000
_cell.length_b   1.000
_cell.length_c   1.000
_cell.angle_alpha   90.00
_cell.angle_beta   90.00
_cell.angle_gamma   90.00
#
_symmetry.space_group_name_H-M   'P 1'
#
loop_
_entity.id
_entity.type
_entity.pdbx_description
1 polymer ?
#
loop_
_entity_poly.entity_id
_entity_poly.type
_entity_poly.pdbx_seq_one_letter_code
_entity_poly.pdbx_strand_id
1 'polypeptide(L)'
;MFAKLILAVVFLLAGGCAAPQAVGERVPRRDRLHHFQSTLAALRGLEFRREVSVELKSEAEIKLYFQRDLELEYGDQRLAHMALAYAKLGLLPKGSDLKKTLIELYGTQVVAFYDPRAGKLVLPDGMSRWIAMDGQPAAAERDVASEMVLAHELTHALQDQHFGLGEKLKPSADGDRDLALRAVAEGDATLSGYGYLFGGLDGRSLAETSRAVQDSLKEARSSMAGVPEALVEELLFQYYGGVAFVSRLLAERGWSGVDRLYASPPLSTEQVLHPEKYFALADPPTTIELKNLSSLFSPEWVEIENEVLGELMAQVLFKQFLPESEAKLIAGGWDGDRFVAFRRGGEIAFIWATVWDSEKDAEEFTRGYQEILAKKYSGAGADGNFYLESRDQRAIVVEGLGRNFVKEKIAAVWQGMALKQEPANTPFAPVSNAVPAAIKPILP
;
A
#
# COMPACT_ATOMS: atom_id res chain seq x y z
N MET A 1 6.68 3.98 -0.59
CA MET A 1 7.22 4.62 0.64
C MET A 1 6.70 3.95 1.92
N PHE A 2 5.38 3.82 2.14
CA PHE A 2 4.77 3.07 3.25
C PHE A 2 4.77 1.55 3.09
N ALA A 3 4.82 1.05 1.84
CA ALA A 3 4.74 -0.37 1.53
C ALA A 3 5.86 -1.23 2.17
N LYS A 4 6.82 -0.58 2.82
CA LYS A 4 7.98 -1.21 3.45
C LYS A 4 7.90 -1.24 4.99
N LEU A 5 6.89 -0.63 5.62
CA LEU A 5 6.73 -0.68 7.09
C LEU A 5 6.10 -1.98 7.56
N ILE A 6 6.79 -2.77 8.38
CA ILE A 6 6.30 -4.10 8.80
C ILE A 6 5.04 -4.02 9.69
N LEU A 7 4.78 -2.89 10.34
CA LEU A 7 3.58 -2.70 11.15
C LEU A 7 2.32 -2.68 10.29
N ALA A 8 1.37 -3.54 10.62
CA ALA A 8 0.02 -3.52 10.09
C ALA A 8 -0.82 -2.64 11.01
N VAL A 9 -1.30 -1.52 10.48
CA VAL A 9 -1.76 -0.39 11.29
C VAL A 9 -3.14 -0.03 10.84
N VAL A 10 -4.14 -0.14 11.73
CA VAL A 10 -5.44 0.47 11.49
C VAL A 10 -5.34 1.97 11.69
N PHE A 11 -5.73 2.70 10.65
CA PHE A 11 -5.93 4.15 10.70
C PHE A 11 -7.34 4.49 11.22
N LEU A 12 -7.47 5.56 12.00
CA LEU A 12 -8.73 6.06 12.56
C LEU A 12 -9.63 6.52 11.41
N LEU A 13 -10.49 5.62 10.98
CA LEU A 13 -11.47 5.83 9.92
C LEU A 13 -12.77 6.46 10.44
N ALA A 14 -12.79 6.97 11.68
CA ALA A 14 -13.95 7.63 12.27
C ALA A 14 -13.56 8.88 13.05
N GLY A 15 -14.05 10.05 12.63
CA GLY A 15 -14.03 11.27 13.42
C GLY A 15 -14.91 11.16 14.66
N GLY A 16 -14.34 10.65 15.74
CA GLY A 16 -14.99 10.61 17.05
C GLY A 16 -14.05 11.10 18.13
N CYS A 17 -14.01 12.41 18.38
CA CYS A 17 -13.35 12.98 19.56
C CYS A 17 -14.07 12.50 20.83
N ALA A 18 -13.64 11.37 21.40
CA ALA A 18 -13.95 11.03 22.78
C ALA A 18 -12.81 11.51 23.68
N ALA A 19 -13.08 12.49 24.54
CA ALA A 19 -12.10 13.06 25.46
C ALA A 19 -11.55 11.99 26.43
N PRO A 20 -10.23 11.98 26.71
CA PRO A 20 -9.66 11.05 27.68
C PRO A 20 -10.07 11.45 29.10
N GLN A 21 -10.80 10.57 29.78
CA GLN A 21 -10.96 10.61 31.24
C GLN A 21 -10.10 9.50 31.90
N ALA A 22 -9.54 9.82 33.07
CA ALA A 22 -8.50 9.06 33.76
C ALA A 22 -8.84 7.56 34.03
N VAL A 23 -7.77 6.75 34.01
CA VAL A 23 -7.77 5.28 33.90
C VAL A 23 -7.73 4.56 35.25
N GLY A 24 -8.59 3.54 35.40
CA GLY A 24 -8.43 2.40 36.32
C GLY A 24 -8.07 1.13 35.54
N GLU A 25 -7.22 0.28 36.17
CA GLU A 25 -6.58 -0.97 35.72
C GLU A 25 -6.02 -1.08 34.27
N ARG A 26 -4.70 -1.32 34.18
CA ARG A 26 -3.91 -1.46 32.94
C ARG A 26 -3.86 -2.89 32.38
N VAL A 27 -4.79 -3.77 32.75
CA VAL A 27 -4.73 -5.19 32.36
C VAL A 27 -5.98 -5.54 31.53
N PRO A 28 -5.82 -5.88 30.24
CA PRO A 28 -6.91 -6.42 29.43
C PRO A 28 -7.51 -7.67 30.07
N ARG A 29 -8.84 -7.76 30.19
CA ARG A 29 -9.51 -8.97 30.71
C ARG A 29 -9.45 -10.07 29.66
N ARG A 30 -8.79 -11.19 30.00
CA ARG A 30 -8.53 -12.32 29.07
C ARG A 30 -9.80 -12.90 28.44
N ASP A 31 -10.90 -12.98 29.17
CA ASP A 31 -12.12 -13.64 28.72
C ASP A 31 -12.79 -12.95 27.51
N ARG A 32 -12.79 -11.60 27.47
CA ARG A 32 -13.34 -10.85 26.34
C ARG A 32 -12.47 -11.00 25.09
N LEU A 33 -11.15 -10.95 25.25
CA LEU A 33 -10.22 -11.20 24.15
C LEU A 33 -10.39 -12.62 23.58
N HIS A 34 -10.52 -13.63 24.44
CA HIS A 34 -10.79 -15.02 24.01
C HIS A 34 -12.11 -15.15 23.25
N HIS A 35 -13.15 -14.44 23.65
CA HIS A 35 -14.41 -14.41 22.91
C HIS A 35 -14.24 -13.80 21.51
N PHE A 36 -13.57 -12.65 21.40
CA PHE A 36 -13.24 -12.03 20.10
C PHE A 36 -12.47 -12.98 19.19
N GLN A 37 -11.41 -13.59 19.72
CA GLN A 37 -10.59 -14.56 18.99
C GLN A 37 -11.41 -15.76 18.54
N SER A 38 -12.30 -16.29 19.38
CA SER A 38 -13.13 -17.45 19.02
C SER A 38 -14.12 -17.12 17.92
N THR A 39 -14.82 -15.98 18.02
CA THR A 39 -15.78 -15.53 17.01
C THR A 39 -15.08 -15.21 15.70
N LEU A 40 -13.93 -14.53 15.73
CA LEU A 40 -13.15 -14.21 14.54
C LEU A 40 -12.57 -15.48 13.89
N ALA A 41 -12.09 -16.43 14.68
CA ALA A 41 -11.61 -17.71 14.19
C ALA A 41 -12.73 -18.49 13.48
N ALA A 42 -13.94 -18.48 14.03
CA ALA A 42 -15.11 -19.08 13.40
C ALA A 42 -15.51 -18.36 12.10
N LEU A 43 -15.48 -17.02 12.09
CA LEU A 43 -15.75 -16.21 10.89
C LEU A 43 -14.77 -16.54 9.76
N ARG A 44 -13.47 -16.53 10.05
CA ARG A 44 -12.42 -16.73 9.04
C ARG A 44 -12.15 -18.19 8.71
N GLY A 45 -12.58 -19.13 9.56
CA GLY A 45 -12.19 -20.54 9.44
C GLY A 45 -10.72 -20.78 9.77
N LEU A 46 -10.10 -19.91 10.58
CA LEU A 46 -8.68 -19.93 10.92
C LEU A 46 -8.51 -19.87 12.45
N GLU A 47 -7.87 -20.88 13.03
CA GLU A 47 -7.60 -20.90 14.47
C GLU A 47 -6.34 -20.11 14.85
N PHE A 48 -6.32 -19.45 16.01
CA PHE A 48 -5.09 -18.87 16.54
C PHE A 48 -4.13 -20.00 16.97
N ARG A 49 -3.00 -20.14 16.26
CA ARG A 49 -1.95 -21.13 16.53
C ARG A 49 -1.04 -20.75 17.70
N ARG A 50 -0.97 -19.46 18.02
CA ARG A 50 -0.16 -18.88 19.10
C ARG A 50 -0.97 -17.82 19.84
N GLU A 51 -0.72 -17.66 21.14
CA GLU A 51 -1.30 -16.58 21.94
C GLU A 51 -0.88 -15.21 21.36
N VAL A 52 -1.84 -14.29 21.29
CA VAL A 52 -1.60 -12.90 20.87
C VAL A 52 -1.66 -12.04 22.12
N SER A 53 -0.49 -11.67 22.64
CA SER A 53 -0.42 -10.78 23.82
C SER A 53 -0.88 -9.37 23.47
N VAL A 54 -1.49 -8.67 24.42
CA VAL A 54 -1.95 -7.28 24.25
C VAL A 54 -1.13 -6.36 25.15
N GLU A 55 -0.57 -5.31 24.57
CA GLU A 55 0.09 -4.22 25.28
C GLU A 55 -0.70 -2.92 25.14
N LEU A 56 -0.97 -2.28 26.27
CA LEU A 56 -1.53 -0.94 26.31
C LEU A 56 -0.40 0.09 26.29
N LYS A 57 -0.57 1.15 25.51
CA LYS A 57 0.40 2.24 25.38
C LYS A 57 -0.32 3.59 25.34
N SER A 58 0.31 4.61 25.91
CA SER A 58 -0.08 5.99 25.67
C SER A 58 0.23 6.41 24.22
N GLU A 59 -0.39 7.48 23.74
CA GLU A 59 -0.09 8.06 22.42
C GLU A 59 1.41 8.38 22.24
N ALA A 60 2.06 8.88 23.30
CA ALA A 60 3.48 9.18 23.30
C ALA A 60 4.34 7.91 23.14
N GLU A 61 3.96 6.80 23.80
CA GLU A 61 4.66 5.52 23.67
C GLU A 61 4.42 4.88 22.29
N ILE A 62 3.22 5.02 21.73
CA ILE A 62 2.93 4.61 20.35
C ILE A 62 3.79 5.39 19.36
N LYS A 63 3.89 6.71 19.50
CA LYS A 63 4.75 7.54 18.66
C LYS A 63 6.23 7.13 18.75
N LEU A 64 6.74 6.87 19.95
CA LEU A 64 8.10 6.35 20.15
C LEU A 64 8.28 4.96 19.53
N TYR A 65 7.24 4.12 19.56
CA TYR A 65 7.25 2.83 18.90
C TYR A 65 7.48 2.96 17.40
N PHE A 66 6.70 3.82 16.75
CA PHE A 66 6.81 4.09 15.31
C PHE A 66 8.15 4.71 14.93
N GLN A 67 8.66 5.64 15.75
CA GLN A 67 9.97 6.23 15.52
C GLN A 67 11.07 5.17 15.51
N ARG A 68 11.02 4.22 16.45
CA ARG A 68 11.96 3.11 16.49
C ARG A 68 11.78 2.16 15.31
N ASP A 69 10.55 1.89 14.91
CA ASP A 69 10.26 1.02 13.77
C ASP A 69 10.78 1.61 12.45
N LEU A 70 10.51 2.89 12.20
CA LEU A 70 11.05 3.63 11.06
C LEU A 70 12.58 3.61 11.03
N GLU A 71 13.23 3.75 12.18
CA GLU A 71 14.69 3.68 12.28
C GLU A 71 15.21 2.27 11.96
N LEU A 72 14.55 1.22 12.43
CA LEU A 72 14.94 -0.16 12.16
C LEU A 72 14.77 -0.53 10.69
N GLU A 73 13.73 -0.03 10.04
CA GLU A 73 13.35 -0.44 8.69
C GLU A 73 14.04 0.38 7.58
N TYR A 74 14.26 1.68 7.82
CA TYR A 74 14.87 2.57 6.83
C TYR A 74 16.20 3.14 7.31
N GLY A 75 16.24 3.61 8.56
CA GLY A 75 17.29 4.49 9.05
C GLY A 75 17.26 5.89 8.41
N ASP A 76 17.92 6.84 9.06
CA ASP A 76 17.90 8.25 8.66
C ASP A 76 18.41 8.50 7.24
N GLN A 77 19.51 7.84 6.86
CA GLN A 77 20.14 8.05 5.57
C GLN A 77 19.21 7.66 4.42
N ARG A 78 18.51 6.52 4.55
CA ARG A 78 17.62 6.03 3.50
C ARG A 78 16.41 6.94 3.33
N LEU A 79 15.81 7.41 4.43
CA LEU A 79 14.69 8.36 4.37
C LEU A 79 15.09 9.68 3.71
N ALA A 80 16.30 10.18 3.99
CA ALA A 80 16.84 11.36 3.32
C ALA A 80 17.08 11.13 1.82
N HIS A 81 17.58 9.95 1.44
CA HIS A 81 17.79 9.56 0.05
C HIS A 81 16.47 9.44 -0.72
N MET A 82 15.48 8.76 -0.16
CA MET A 82 14.11 8.68 -0.70
C MET A 82 13.51 10.07 -0.90
N ALA A 83 13.62 10.96 0.09
CA ALA A 83 13.12 12.32 -0.01
C ALA A 83 13.75 13.08 -1.20
N LEU A 84 15.06 12.93 -1.42
CA LEU A 84 15.76 13.56 -2.55
C LEU A 84 15.32 12.97 -3.90
N ALA A 85 15.23 11.64 -3.99
CA ALA A 85 14.86 10.93 -5.22
C ALA A 85 13.42 11.26 -5.65
N TYR A 86 12.46 11.13 -4.73
CA TYR A 86 11.05 11.39 -5.02
C TYR A 86 10.74 12.87 -5.18
N ALA A 87 11.49 13.77 -4.54
CA ALA A 87 11.40 15.20 -4.83
C ALA A 87 11.93 15.56 -6.22
N LYS A 88 12.99 14.89 -6.69
CA LYS A 88 13.51 15.07 -8.06
C LYS A 88 12.51 14.54 -9.09
N LEU A 89 11.89 13.40 -8.84
CA LEU A 89 10.85 12.82 -9.70
C LEU A 89 9.60 13.70 -9.75
N GLY A 90 9.21 14.29 -8.61
CA GLY A 90 8.02 15.15 -8.49
C GLY A 90 6.88 14.51 -7.67
N LEU A 91 7.14 13.42 -6.95
CA LEU A 91 6.19 12.81 -6.00
C LEU A 91 6.17 13.52 -4.65
N LEU A 92 7.27 14.16 -4.27
CA LEU A 92 7.38 14.93 -3.02
C LEU A 92 7.77 16.39 -3.30
N PRO A 93 7.39 17.34 -2.43
CA PRO A 93 7.94 18.68 -2.45
C PRO A 93 9.46 18.70 -2.26
N LYS A 94 10.16 19.65 -2.89
CA LYS A 94 11.60 19.87 -2.65
C LYS A 94 11.85 20.24 -1.18
N GLY A 95 12.86 19.59 -0.57
CA GLY A 95 13.22 19.83 0.82
C GLY A 95 12.30 19.14 1.85
N SER A 96 11.49 18.18 1.41
CA SER A 96 10.66 17.38 2.32
C SER A 96 11.50 16.66 3.38
N ASP A 97 11.06 16.74 4.64
CA ASP A 97 11.57 15.93 5.74
C ASP A 97 10.70 14.68 5.85
N LEU A 98 11.06 13.64 5.09
CA LEU A 98 10.25 12.43 5.00
C LEU A 98 10.10 11.73 6.35
N LYS A 99 11.15 11.70 7.18
CA LYS A 99 11.09 11.10 8.53
C LYS A 99 10.05 11.80 9.37
N LYS A 100 10.12 13.13 9.44
CA LYS A 100 9.16 13.93 10.20
C LYS A 100 7.74 13.74 9.68
N THR A 101 7.53 13.80 8.36
CA THR A 101 6.21 13.62 7.76
C THR A 101 5.62 12.24 8.07
N LEU A 102 6.40 11.16 7.99
CA LEU A 102 5.93 9.82 8.34
C LEU A 102 5.57 9.73 9.83
N ILE A 103 6.41 10.25 10.72
CA ILE A 103 6.13 10.27 12.18
C ILE A 103 4.85 11.05 12.49
N GLU A 104 4.62 12.19 11.84
CA GLU A 104 3.43 13.01 12.04
C GLU A 104 2.18 12.32 11.49
N LEU A 105 2.27 11.70 10.32
CA LEU A 105 1.15 10.97 9.75
C LEU A 105 0.74 9.77 10.61
N TYR A 106 1.70 8.95 11.05
CA TYR A 106 1.41 7.82 11.94
C TYR A 106 0.95 8.28 13.33
N GLY A 107 1.62 9.26 13.92
CA GLY A 107 1.29 9.75 15.26
C GLY A 107 -0.11 10.36 15.39
N THR A 108 -0.74 10.75 14.28
CA THR A 108 -2.10 11.33 14.28
C THR A 108 -3.19 10.36 13.90
N GLN A 109 -2.86 9.25 13.23
CA GLN A 109 -3.88 8.40 12.62
C GLN A 109 -3.91 6.98 13.17
N VAL A 110 -2.88 6.49 13.86
CA VAL A 110 -2.88 5.11 14.37
C VAL A 110 -3.78 4.96 15.59
N VAL A 111 -4.70 4.01 15.50
CA VAL A 111 -5.64 3.66 16.59
C VAL A 111 -5.24 2.40 17.33
N ALA A 112 -4.56 1.49 16.65
CA ALA A 112 -4.06 0.21 17.14
C ALA A 112 -3.14 -0.36 16.06
N PHE A 113 -2.33 -1.35 16.41
CA PHE A 113 -1.57 -2.12 15.42
C PHE A 113 -1.14 -3.48 15.94
N TYR A 114 -1.05 -4.45 15.05
CA TYR A 114 -0.36 -5.71 15.27
C TYR A 114 1.12 -5.60 14.90
N ASP A 115 2.00 -5.95 15.84
CA ASP A 115 3.43 -6.09 15.57
C ASP A 115 3.76 -7.56 15.27
N PRO A 116 4.04 -7.93 14.01
CA PRO A 116 4.39 -9.29 13.65
C PRO A 116 5.78 -9.71 14.14
N ARG A 117 6.71 -8.77 14.41
CA ARG A 117 8.04 -9.11 14.95
C ARG A 117 7.95 -9.57 16.40
N ALA A 118 7.03 -8.97 17.16
CA ALA A 118 6.80 -9.30 18.57
C ALA A 118 5.61 -10.24 18.79
N GLY A 119 4.79 -10.49 17.76
CA GLY A 119 3.60 -11.34 17.85
C GLY A 119 2.52 -10.78 18.77
N LYS A 120 2.39 -9.46 18.87
CA LYS A 120 1.54 -8.79 19.87
C LYS A 120 0.69 -7.69 19.28
N LEU A 121 -0.44 -7.45 19.92
CA LEU A 121 -1.31 -6.31 19.66
C LEU A 121 -0.89 -5.12 20.55
N VAL A 122 -0.79 -3.94 19.97
CA VAL A 122 -0.56 -2.68 20.68
C VAL A 122 -1.81 -1.81 20.58
N LEU A 123 -2.39 -1.47 21.73
CA LEU A 123 -3.61 -0.68 21.83
C LEU A 123 -3.36 0.60 22.63
N PRO A 124 -4.06 1.71 22.33
CA PRO A 124 -4.01 2.92 23.11
C PRO A 124 -4.69 2.72 24.46
N ASP A 125 -4.19 3.39 25.50
CA ASP A 125 -4.74 3.31 26.87
C ASP A 125 -6.26 3.57 26.92
N GLY A 126 -6.79 4.45 26.07
CA GLY A 126 -8.23 4.72 26.00
C GLY A 126 -9.10 3.52 25.58
N MET A 127 -8.53 2.59 24.81
CA MET A 127 -9.21 1.37 24.34
C MET A 127 -9.22 0.26 25.39
N SER A 128 -8.37 0.35 26.43
CA SER A 128 -8.31 -0.64 27.52
C SER A 128 -9.63 -0.78 28.29
N ARG A 129 -10.35 0.33 28.47
CA ARG A 129 -11.64 0.37 29.19
C ARG A 129 -12.66 -0.58 28.56
N TRP A 130 -12.65 -0.69 27.23
CA TRP A 130 -13.54 -1.56 26.48
C TRP A 130 -13.26 -3.03 26.74
N ILE A 131 -12.00 -3.42 26.67
CA ILE A 131 -11.60 -4.81 26.88
C ILE A 131 -11.74 -5.21 28.36
N ALA A 132 -11.82 -4.23 29.29
CA ALA A 132 -11.90 -4.44 30.72
C ALA A 132 -13.32 -4.55 31.32
N MET A 133 -14.40 -4.28 30.56
CA MET A 133 -15.79 -4.33 31.08
C MET A 133 -16.28 -5.77 31.34
N ASP A 134 -17.07 -5.94 32.40
CA ASP A 134 -17.75 -7.19 32.79
C ASP A 134 -19.00 -7.48 31.95
N GLY A 135 -19.16 -8.72 31.48
CA GLY A 135 -20.37 -9.20 30.76
C GLY A 135 -20.42 -8.84 29.27
N GLN A 136 -21.44 -9.32 28.55
CA GLN A 136 -21.76 -8.76 27.24
C GLN A 136 -22.34 -7.35 27.45
N PRO A 137 -21.75 -6.29 26.87
CA PRO A 137 -22.33 -4.95 26.99
C PRO A 137 -23.77 -4.98 26.46
N ALA A 138 -24.67 -4.24 27.11
CA ALA A 138 -25.98 -3.98 26.51
C ALA A 138 -25.78 -3.39 25.11
N ALA A 139 -26.74 -3.57 24.18
CA ALA A 139 -26.58 -3.07 22.80
C ALA A 139 -26.27 -1.55 22.74
N ALA A 140 -26.71 -0.77 23.73
CA ALA A 140 -26.45 0.66 23.87
C ALA A 140 -25.03 1.00 24.39
N GLU A 141 -24.25 0.00 24.80
CA GLU A 141 -22.90 0.10 25.35
C GLU A 141 -21.85 -0.57 24.44
N ARG A 142 -22.19 -0.91 23.19
CA ARG A 142 -21.22 -1.39 22.18
C ARG A 142 -20.54 -0.20 21.49
N ASP A 143 -19.21 -0.21 21.45
CA ASP A 143 -18.36 0.67 20.63
C ASP A 143 -17.88 -0.17 19.48
N VAL A 144 -18.77 -0.17 18.50
CA VAL A 144 -18.63 -0.79 17.22
C VAL A 144 -17.30 -0.41 16.56
N ALA A 145 -16.78 0.81 16.79
CA ALA A 145 -15.50 1.22 16.23
C ALA A 145 -14.34 0.46 16.90
N SER A 146 -14.27 0.41 18.24
CA SER A 146 -13.26 -0.38 18.95
C SER A 146 -13.34 -1.87 18.65
N GLU A 147 -14.55 -2.44 18.50
CA GLU A 147 -14.71 -3.85 18.16
C GLU A 147 -14.24 -4.17 16.73
N MET A 148 -14.51 -3.26 15.77
CA MET A 148 -14.01 -3.37 14.40
C MET A 148 -12.49 -3.32 14.35
N VAL A 149 -11.88 -2.34 15.03
CA VAL A 149 -10.42 -2.18 15.09
C VAL A 149 -9.78 -3.42 15.71
N LEU A 150 -10.31 -3.93 16.83
CA LEU A 150 -9.77 -5.12 17.46
C LEU A 150 -9.87 -6.37 16.55
N ALA A 151 -11.01 -6.56 15.88
CA ALA A 151 -11.19 -7.67 14.95
C ALA A 151 -10.27 -7.55 13.72
N HIS A 152 -10.06 -6.33 13.21
CA HIS A 152 -9.12 -6.05 12.13
C HIS A 152 -7.69 -6.44 12.55
N GLU A 153 -7.21 -5.95 13.68
CA GLU A 153 -5.84 -6.21 14.12
C GLU A 153 -5.59 -7.67 14.50
N LEU A 154 -6.57 -8.34 15.11
CA LEU A 154 -6.51 -9.77 15.35
C LEU A 154 -6.51 -10.58 14.04
N THR A 155 -7.07 -10.02 12.95
CA THR A 155 -6.95 -10.63 11.62
C THR A 155 -5.53 -10.58 11.11
N HIS A 156 -4.78 -9.48 11.32
CA HIS A 156 -3.35 -9.46 11.01
C HIS A 156 -2.56 -10.54 11.76
N ALA A 157 -2.92 -10.81 13.03
CA ALA A 157 -2.35 -11.93 13.76
C ALA A 157 -2.68 -13.29 13.12
N LEU A 158 -3.90 -13.49 12.62
CA LEU A 158 -4.26 -14.71 11.86
C LEU A 158 -3.46 -14.81 10.55
N GLN A 159 -3.34 -13.70 9.82
CA GLN A 159 -2.60 -13.63 8.55
C GLN A 159 -1.11 -13.97 8.77
N ASP A 160 -0.50 -13.44 9.84
CA ASP A 160 0.87 -13.79 10.21
C ASP A 160 1.00 -15.27 10.58
N GLN A 161 0.13 -15.77 11.47
CA GLN A 161 0.24 -17.14 11.98
C GLN A 161 -0.03 -18.23 10.93
N HIS A 162 -0.90 -17.97 9.96
CA HIS A 162 -1.26 -18.94 8.91
C HIS A 162 -0.45 -18.78 7.64
N PHE A 163 -0.12 -17.55 7.26
CA PHE A 163 0.46 -17.26 5.95
C PHE A 163 1.87 -16.64 6.01
N GLY A 164 2.39 -16.36 7.21
CA GLY A 164 3.69 -15.73 7.38
C GLY A 164 3.73 -14.31 6.80
N LEU A 165 2.63 -13.57 6.93
CA LEU A 165 2.49 -12.22 6.36
C LEU A 165 3.64 -11.28 6.79
N GLY A 166 4.06 -11.31 8.05
CA GLY A 166 5.17 -10.47 8.52
C GLY A 166 6.48 -10.71 7.77
N GLU A 167 6.77 -11.96 7.39
CA GLU A 167 7.95 -12.31 6.58
C GLU A 167 7.78 -11.90 5.12
N LYS A 168 6.56 -12.01 4.57
CA LYS A 168 6.24 -11.63 3.18
C LYS A 168 6.25 -10.12 2.96
N LEU A 169 5.99 -9.32 3.99
CA LEU A 169 5.97 -7.85 3.95
C LEU A 169 7.32 -7.20 4.29
N LYS A 170 8.37 -8.00 4.47
CA LYS A 170 9.73 -7.44 4.57
C LYS A 170 10.06 -6.67 3.30
N PRO A 171 10.66 -5.47 3.40
CA PRO A 171 10.93 -4.63 2.24
C PRO A 171 11.71 -5.34 1.14
N SER A 172 11.21 -5.21 -0.08
CA SER A 172 11.91 -5.62 -1.28
C SER A 172 12.42 -4.41 -2.07
N ALA A 173 13.01 -4.62 -3.26
CA ALA A 173 13.29 -3.55 -4.22
C ALA A 173 12.15 -3.37 -5.24
N ASP A 174 10.95 -3.83 -4.86
CA ASP A 174 9.71 -3.80 -5.64
C ASP A 174 8.57 -3.28 -4.75
N GLY A 175 8.61 -1.97 -4.49
CA GLY A 175 7.61 -1.29 -3.67
C GLY A 175 6.17 -1.41 -4.19
N ASP A 176 5.97 -1.59 -5.50
CA ASP A 176 4.66 -1.81 -6.10
C ASP A 176 4.07 -3.18 -5.71
N ARG A 177 4.86 -4.24 -5.84
CA ARG A 177 4.48 -5.58 -5.39
C ARG A 177 4.22 -5.63 -3.89
N ASP A 178 5.09 -4.98 -3.10
CA ASP A 178 4.91 -4.88 -1.64
C ASP A 178 3.56 -4.20 -1.31
N LEU A 179 3.20 -3.14 -2.05
CA LEU A 179 1.94 -2.41 -1.86
C LEU A 179 0.71 -3.22 -2.29
N ALA A 180 0.81 -4.00 -3.37
CA ALA A 180 -0.25 -4.89 -3.83
C ALA A 180 -0.58 -5.96 -2.78
N LEU A 181 0.44 -6.58 -2.17
CA LEU A 181 0.25 -7.54 -1.08
C LEU A 181 -0.37 -6.89 0.16
N ARG A 182 0.03 -5.66 0.49
CA ARG A 182 -0.59 -4.91 1.61
C ARG A 182 -2.04 -4.61 1.37
N ALA A 183 -2.41 -4.20 0.16
CA ALA A 183 -3.81 -3.98 -0.18
C ALA A 183 -4.64 -5.26 0.06
N VAL A 184 -4.12 -6.44 -0.30
CA VAL A 184 -4.79 -7.71 0.04
C VAL A 184 -4.93 -7.89 1.55
N ALA A 185 -3.86 -7.69 2.33
CA ALA A 185 -3.88 -7.89 3.78
C ALA A 185 -4.83 -6.92 4.50
N GLU A 186 -4.78 -5.63 4.17
CA GLU A 186 -5.65 -4.58 4.73
C GLU A 186 -7.10 -4.76 4.28
N GLY A 187 -7.34 -5.18 3.03
CA GLY A 187 -8.66 -5.53 2.53
C GLY A 187 -9.31 -6.69 3.28
N ASP A 188 -8.57 -7.78 3.47
CA ASP A 188 -8.99 -8.96 4.26
C ASP A 188 -9.26 -8.58 5.73
N ALA A 189 -8.35 -7.85 6.37
CA ALA A 189 -8.51 -7.43 7.76
C ALA A 189 -9.70 -6.47 7.94
N THR A 190 -9.90 -5.53 7.02
CA THR A 190 -11.06 -4.61 7.01
C THR A 190 -12.37 -5.38 6.88
N LEU A 191 -12.46 -6.28 5.90
CA LEU A 191 -13.66 -7.11 5.71
C LEU A 191 -13.90 -8.04 6.90
N SER A 192 -12.85 -8.57 7.52
CA SER A 192 -12.96 -9.39 8.73
C SER A 192 -13.50 -8.58 9.91
N GLY A 193 -13.04 -7.33 10.08
CA GLY A 193 -13.56 -6.39 11.06
C GLY A 193 -15.06 -6.12 10.90
N TYR A 194 -15.50 -5.79 9.69
CA TYR A 194 -16.93 -5.59 9.41
C TYR A 194 -17.74 -6.89 9.51
N GLY A 195 -17.18 -8.00 9.05
CA GLY A 195 -17.82 -9.32 9.18
C GLY A 195 -18.02 -9.73 10.63
N TYR A 196 -17.10 -9.36 11.53
CA TYR A 196 -17.29 -9.54 12.97
C TYR A 196 -18.48 -8.72 13.47
N LEU A 197 -18.59 -7.45 13.07
CA LEU A 197 -19.69 -6.57 13.48
C LEU A 197 -21.06 -7.06 13.02
N PHE A 198 -21.13 -7.55 11.77
CA PHE A 198 -22.37 -8.00 11.14
C PHE A 198 -22.71 -9.47 11.41
N GLY A 199 -21.80 -10.24 12.02
CA GLY A 199 -21.96 -11.69 12.23
C GLY A 199 -21.83 -12.51 10.94
N GLY A 200 -21.11 -11.97 9.95
CA GLY A 200 -20.96 -12.54 8.60
C GLY A 200 -20.98 -11.46 7.52
N LEU A 201 -20.62 -11.83 6.29
CA LEU A 201 -20.70 -10.96 5.13
C LEU A 201 -21.45 -11.66 3.99
N ASP A 202 -22.38 -10.92 3.41
CA ASP A 202 -23.17 -11.26 2.22
C ASP A 202 -23.10 -10.11 1.19
N GLY A 203 -23.72 -10.26 0.03
CA GLY A 203 -23.62 -9.24 -1.02
C GLY A 203 -24.10 -7.84 -0.60
N ARG A 204 -25.08 -7.76 0.31
CA ARG A 204 -25.60 -6.48 0.80
C ARG A 204 -24.65 -5.83 1.80
N SER A 205 -24.21 -6.59 2.81
CA SER A 205 -23.28 -6.11 3.83
C SER A 205 -21.88 -5.81 3.25
N LEU A 206 -21.47 -6.49 2.18
CA LEU A 206 -20.28 -6.10 1.40
C LEU A 206 -20.44 -4.72 0.76
N ALA A 207 -21.59 -4.45 0.12
CA ALA A 207 -21.86 -3.14 -0.48
C ALA A 207 -22.01 -2.02 0.59
N GLU A 208 -22.54 -2.36 1.77
CA GLU A 208 -22.57 -1.46 2.93
C GLU A 208 -21.16 -1.19 3.47
N THR A 209 -20.32 -2.23 3.58
CA THR A 209 -18.91 -2.12 4.00
C THR A 209 -18.12 -1.24 3.06
N SER A 210 -18.21 -1.48 1.74
CA SER A 210 -17.51 -0.66 0.75
C SER A 210 -17.91 0.82 0.83
N ARG A 211 -19.19 1.13 1.07
CA ARG A 211 -19.64 2.51 1.28
C ARG A 211 -19.08 3.12 2.56
N ALA A 212 -19.15 2.39 3.68
CA ALA A 212 -18.61 2.85 4.94
C ALA A 212 -17.11 3.15 4.85
N VAL A 213 -16.34 2.26 4.21
CA VAL A 213 -14.91 2.47 3.94
C VAL A 213 -14.69 3.71 3.08
N GLN A 214 -15.44 3.92 2.00
CA GLN A 214 -15.29 5.11 1.16
C GLN A 214 -15.59 6.41 1.91
N ASP A 215 -16.64 6.44 2.74
CA ASP A 215 -16.98 7.61 3.55
C ASP A 215 -15.88 7.92 4.57
N SER A 216 -15.37 6.89 5.25
CA SER A 216 -14.25 7.00 6.18
C SER A 216 -12.97 7.49 5.52
N LEU A 217 -12.62 6.98 4.33
CA LEU A 217 -11.40 7.39 3.62
C LEU A 217 -11.48 8.86 3.16
N LYS A 218 -12.68 9.36 2.83
CA LYS A 218 -12.91 10.77 2.51
C LYS A 218 -12.66 11.68 3.73
N GLU A 219 -13.11 11.25 4.91
CA GLU A 219 -12.80 11.94 6.17
C GLU A 219 -11.30 11.91 6.48
N ALA A 220 -10.68 10.72 6.43
CA ALA A 220 -9.25 10.54 6.66
C ALA A 220 -8.42 11.44 5.73
N ARG A 221 -8.74 11.48 4.43
CA ARG A 221 -8.08 12.36 3.46
C ARG A 221 -8.18 13.83 3.82
N SER A 222 -9.34 14.26 4.32
CA SER A 222 -9.55 15.65 4.76
C SER A 222 -8.67 16.01 5.96
N SER A 223 -8.42 15.06 6.86
CA SER A 223 -7.53 15.23 8.01
C SER A 223 -6.04 15.26 7.66
N MET A 224 -5.67 14.74 6.49
CA MET A 224 -4.30 14.70 5.97
C MET A 224 -3.94 15.90 5.08
N ALA A 225 -4.66 17.01 5.23
CA ALA A 225 -4.37 18.23 4.48
C ALA A 225 -2.91 18.69 4.69
N GLY A 226 -2.17 18.87 3.59
CA GLY A 226 -0.76 19.28 3.62
C GLY A 226 0.25 18.12 3.64
N VAL A 227 -0.20 16.88 3.80
CA VAL A 227 0.64 15.69 3.56
C VAL A 227 0.82 15.52 2.04
N PRO A 228 2.03 15.21 1.53
CA PRO A 228 2.25 14.92 0.12
C PRO A 228 1.29 13.85 -0.42
N GLU A 229 0.67 14.11 -1.57
CA GLU A 229 -0.36 13.23 -2.16
C GLU A 229 0.14 11.80 -2.39
N ALA A 230 1.41 11.61 -2.76
CA ALA A 230 2.02 10.28 -2.90
C ALA A 230 1.95 9.46 -1.60
N LEU A 231 2.12 10.12 -0.46
CA LEU A 231 2.02 9.47 0.85
C LEU A 231 0.57 9.15 1.20
N VAL A 232 -0.35 10.06 0.91
CA VAL A 232 -1.78 9.90 1.17
C VAL A 232 -2.36 8.76 0.33
N GLU A 233 -2.09 8.74 -0.98
CA GLU A 233 -2.62 7.71 -1.89
C GLU A 233 -2.05 6.32 -1.60
N GLU A 234 -0.75 6.21 -1.32
CA GLU A 234 -0.16 4.93 -0.94
C GLU A 234 -0.78 4.36 0.35
N LEU A 235 -1.12 5.21 1.30
CA LEU A 235 -1.83 4.81 2.52
C LEU A 235 -3.27 4.38 2.23
N LEU A 236 -4.06 5.25 1.59
CA LEU A 236 -5.50 5.01 1.40
C LEU A 236 -5.79 3.86 0.42
N PHE A 237 -4.92 3.65 -0.57
CA PHE A 237 -5.04 2.58 -1.55
C PHE A 237 -5.12 1.18 -0.92
N GLN A 238 -4.38 0.95 0.16
CA GLN A 238 -4.39 -0.34 0.85
C GLN A 238 -5.80 -0.70 1.34
N TYR A 239 -6.61 0.31 1.68
CA TYR A 239 -8.00 0.12 2.09
C TYR A 239 -8.96 0.09 0.91
N TYR A 240 -9.01 1.12 0.07
CA TYR A 240 -10.03 1.15 -0.99
C TYR A 240 -9.77 0.09 -2.07
N GLY A 241 -8.51 -0.06 -2.50
CA GLY A 241 -8.12 -1.05 -3.50
C GLY A 241 -8.23 -2.45 -2.92
N GLY A 242 -7.72 -2.62 -1.70
CA GLY A 242 -7.80 -3.88 -0.95
C GLY A 242 -9.22 -4.39 -0.74
N VAL A 243 -10.10 -3.56 -0.17
CA VAL A 243 -11.50 -3.92 0.07
C VAL A 243 -12.23 -4.23 -1.23
N ALA A 244 -12.04 -3.43 -2.29
CA ALA A 244 -12.67 -3.69 -3.58
C ALA A 244 -12.21 -5.03 -4.17
N PHE A 245 -10.91 -5.29 -4.18
CA PHE A 245 -10.31 -6.51 -4.72
C PHE A 245 -10.72 -7.76 -3.93
N VAL A 246 -10.60 -7.73 -2.60
CA VAL A 246 -10.91 -8.87 -1.73
C VAL A 246 -12.41 -9.13 -1.66
N SER A 247 -13.26 -8.10 -1.69
CA SER A 247 -14.72 -8.26 -1.68
C SER A 247 -15.22 -9.09 -2.85
N ARG A 248 -14.64 -8.91 -4.04
CA ARG A 248 -14.98 -9.71 -5.23
C ARG A 248 -14.73 -11.19 -4.95
N LEU A 249 -13.55 -11.52 -4.44
CA LEU A 249 -13.17 -12.90 -4.18
C LEU A 249 -13.97 -13.52 -3.03
N LEU A 250 -14.24 -12.75 -1.98
CA LEU A 250 -15.06 -13.17 -0.85
C LEU A 250 -16.49 -13.50 -1.31
N ALA A 251 -17.08 -12.67 -2.18
CA ALA A 251 -18.40 -12.93 -2.75
C ALA A 251 -18.43 -14.18 -3.65
N GLU A 252 -17.38 -14.42 -4.43
CA GLU A 252 -17.33 -15.53 -5.38
C GLU A 252 -16.93 -16.87 -4.73
N ARG A 253 -16.05 -16.85 -3.72
CA ARG A 253 -15.35 -18.06 -3.22
C ARG A 253 -15.26 -18.16 -1.70
N GLY A 254 -15.84 -17.22 -0.97
CA GLY A 254 -15.80 -17.20 0.49
C GLY A 254 -14.38 -16.96 1.05
N TRP A 255 -14.27 -17.05 2.37
CA TRP A 255 -13.02 -16.84 3.11
C TRP A 255 -11.86 -17.74 2.69
N SER A 256 -12.14 -19.02 2.37
CA SER A 256 -11.11 -19.93 1.85
C SER A 256 -10.54 -19.49 0.49
N GLY A 257 -11.32 -18.72 -0.30
CA GLY A 257 -10.84 -18.08 -1.51
C GLY A 257 -9.87 -16.96 -1.19
N VAL A 258 -10.23 -16.09 -0.24
CA VAL A 258 -9.38 -14.99 0.26
C VAL A 258 -8.05 -15.53 0.78
N ASP A 259 -8.06 -16.62 1.54
CA ASP A 259 -6.84 -17.23 2.08
C ASP A 259 -5.85 -17.68 1.00
N ARG A 260 -6.33 -18.06 -0.20
CA ARG A 260 -5.45 -18.43 -1.32
C ARG A 260 -4.66 -17.26 -1.89
N LEU A 261 -5.09 -16.01 -1.66
CA LEU A 261 -4.34 -14.83 -2.10
C LEU A 261 -2.94 -14.79 -1.47
N TYR A 262 -2.75 -15.29 -0.25
CA TYR A 262 -1.42 -15.27 0.38
C TYR A 262 -0.43 -16.28 -0.20
N ALA A 263 -0.93 -17.31 -0.89
CA ALA A 263 -0.11 -18.25 -1.65
C ALA A 263 0.23 -17.72 -3.04
N SER A 264 -0.61 -16.85 -3.61
CA SER A 264 -0.43 -16.28 -4.95
C SER A 264 -1.01 -14.87 -5.01
N PRO A 265 -0.34 -13.88 -4.39
CA PRO A 265 -0.87 -12.52 -4.31
C PRO A 265 -0.86 -11.83 -5.68
N PRO A 266 -1.60 -10.73 -5.85
CA PRO A 266 -1.39 -9.82 -6.97
C PRO A 266 0.08 -9.36 -6.98
N LEU A 267 0.63 -9.20 -8.17
CA LEU A 267 2.04 -8.90 -8.41
C LEU A 267 2.32 -7.40 -8.57
N SER A 268 1.27 -6.59 -8.74
CA SER A 268 1.33 -5.15 -8.97
C SER A 268 0.09 -4.43 -8.42
N THR A 269 0.19 -3.11 -8.19
CA THR A 269 -0.97 -2.28 -7.85
C THR A 269 -2.00 -2.24 -8.99
N GLU A 270 -1.56 -2.37 -10.24
CA GLU A 270 -2.41 -2.53 -11.41
C GLU A 270 -3.38 -3.70 -11.27
N GLN A 271 -2.90 -4.88 -10.87
CA GLN A 271 -3.76 -6.05 -10.69
C GLN A 271 -4.81 -5.86 -9.58
N VAL A 272 -4.54 -4.97 -8.62
CA VAL A 272 -5.49 -4.59 -7.57
C VAL A 272 -6.48 -3.53 -8.07
N LEU A 273 -6.01 -2.56 -8.87
CA LEU A 273 -6.83 -1.52 -9.50
C LEU A 273 -7.78 -2.07 -10.56
N HIS A 274 -7.33 -3.08 -11.30
CA HIS A 274 -8.02 -3.74 -12.41
C HIS A 274 -8.12 -5.25 -12.12
N PRO A 275 -9.03 -5.69 -11.24
CA PRO A 275 -9.05 -7.08 -10.78
C PRO A 275 -9.21 -8.13 -11.90
N GLU A 276 -9.75 -7.76 -13.07
CA GLU A 276 -9.78 -8.60 -14.28
C GLU A 276 -8.38 -9.00 -14.78
N LYS A 277 -7.36 -8.16 -14.61
CA LYS A 277 -5.95 -8.43 -14.90
C LYS A 277 -5.34 -9.48 -13.96
N TYR A 278 -6.05 -9.85 -12.90
CA TYR A 278 -5.67 -10.94 -11.99
C TYR A 278 -6.59 -12.16 -12.12
N PHE A 279 -7.92 -11.95 -12.18
CA PHE A 279 -8.91 -13.02 -12.11
C PHE A 279 -9.33 -13.60 -13.46
N ALA A 280 -9.32 -12.81 -14.54
CA ALA A 280 -9.91 -13.19 -15.82
C ALA A 280 -8.84 -13.41 -16.90
N LEU A 281 -8.06 -12.37 -17.20
CA LEU A 281 -6.94 -12.43 -18.13
C LEU A 281 -5.71 -12.01 -17.33
N ALA A 282 -4.96 -13.00 -16.84
CA ALA A 282 -3.81 -12.74 -16.00
C ALA A 282 -2.76 -11.91 -16.77
N ASP A 283 -2.45 -10.75 -16.24
CA ASP A 283 -1.55 -9.74 -16.80
C ASP A 283 -0.47 -9.43 -15.74
N PRO A 284 0.59 -10.24 -15.65
CA PRO A 284 1.67 -10.04 -14.69
C PRO A 284 2.63 -8.94 -15.18
N PRO A 285 3.13 -8.06 -14.29
CA PRO A 285 3.96 -6.94 -14.72
C PRO A 285 5.28 -7.42 -15.35
N THR A 286 5.73 -6.72 -16.39
CA THR A 286 7.04 -6.91 -16.99
C THR A 286 8.14 -6.37 -16.07
N THR A 287 9.01 -7.26 -15.59
CA THR A 287 10.19 -6.86 -14.83
C THR A 287 11.25 -6.26 -15.74
N ILE A 288 11.80 -5.10 -15.35
CA ILE A 288 12.89 -4.42 -16.06
C ILE A 288 14.18 -4.50 -15.25
N GLU A 289 15.23 -5.06 -15.87
CA GLU A 289 16.61 -4.94 -15.42
C GLU A 289 17.36 -3.90 -16.26
N LEU A 290 18.02 -2.94 -15.61
CA LEU A 290 18.85 -1.94 -16.28
C LEU A 290 20.33 -2.26 -16.13
N LYS A 291 20.93 -2.80 -17.20
CA LYS A 291 22.38 -3.03 -17.30
C LYS A 291 23.04 -1.79 -17.90
N ASN A 292 24.35 -1.64 -17.67
CA ASN A 292 25.17 -0.56 -18.25
C ASN A 292 24.81 0.87 -17.81
N LEU A 293 24.23 1.05 -16.62
CA LEU A 293 24.00 2.39 -16.05
C LEU A 293 25.29 3.17 -15.82
N SER A 294 26.44 2.49 -15.70
CA SER A 294 27.77 3.11 -15.62
C SER A 294 28.15 3.97 -16.83
N SER A 295 27.45 3.79 -17.96
CA SER A 295 27.60 4.67 -19.12
C SER A 295 27.08 6.09 -18.83
N LEU A 296 26.01 6.22 -18.06
CA LEU A 296 25.41 7.51 -17.68
C LEU A 296 25.93 8.02 -16.33
N PHE A 297 26.16 7.11 -15.38
CA PHE A 297 26.52 7.43 -14.00
C PHE A 297 27.94 6.95 -13.72
N SER A 298 28.90 7.89 -13.67
CA SER A 298 30.28 7.61 -13.28
C SER A 298 30.37 7.12 -11.82
N PRO A 299 31.52 6.55 -11.38
CA PRO A 299 31.68 6.09 -9.99
C PRO A 299 31.50 7.16 -8.89
N GLU A 300 31.45 8.45 -9.24
CA GLU A 300 31.14 9.54 -8.31
C GLU A 300 29.65 9.64 -7.99
N TRP A 301 28.80 9.06 -8.83
CA TRP A 301 27.36 8.97 -8.62
C TRP A 301 27.06 7.76 -7.73
N VAL A 302 26.52 8.03 -6.55
CA VAL A 302 26.09 7.00 -5.59
C VAL A 302 24.62 6.71 -5.83
N GLU A 303 24.26 5.43 -6.02
CA GLU A 303 22.86 5.00 -6.07
C GLU A 303 22.20 5.29 -4.73
N ILE A 304 21.05 5.97 -4.76
CA ILE A 304 20.30 6.38 -3.57
C ILE A 304 18.89 5.81 -3.54
N GLU A 305 18.35 5.38 -4.68
CA GLU A 305 17.06 4.71 -4.78
C GLU A 305 17.02 3.75 -5.97
N ASN A 306 16.32 2.63 -5.81
CA ASN A 306 16.14 1.62 -6.85
C ASN A 306 14.86 0.82 -6.58
N GLU A 307 13.81 1.10 -7.33
CA GLU A 307 12.45 0.65 -7.02
C GLU A 307 11.61 0.44 -8.30
N VAL A 308 10.51 -0.28 -8.14
CA VAL A 308 9.35 -0.29 -9.04
C VAL A 308 8.31 0.66 -8.46
N LEU A 309 7.78 1.60 -9.26
CA LEU A 309 6.77 2.55 -8.79
C LEU A 309 5.35 2.01 -8.94
N GLY A 310 5.08 1.28 -10.02
CA GLY A 310 3.74 0.76 -10.28
C GLY A 310 2.78 1.75 -10.96
N GLU A 311 1.66 1.22 -11.45
CA GLU A 311 0.56 2.02 -12.00
C GLU A 311 0.10 3.10 -11.01
N LEU A 312 -0.10 2.74 -9.74
CA LEU A 312 -0.63 3.68 -8.74
C LEU A 312 0.26 4.92 -8.59
N MET A 313 1.57 4.75 -8.42
CA MET A 313 2.47 5.89 -8.24
C MET A 313 2.70 6.65 -9.55
N ALA A 314 2.63 5.99 -10.71
CA ALA A 314 2.59 6.67 -11.99
C ALA A 314 1.35 7.57 -12.09
N GLN A 315 0.16 7.06 -11.75
CA GLN A 315 -1.07 7.85 -11.72
C GLN A 315 -0.95 9.06 -10.78
N VAL A 316 -0.41 8.87 -9.57
CA VAL A 316 -0.21 9.96 -8.61
C VAL A 316 0.78 11.00 -9.12
N LEU A 317 1.87 10.57 -9.76
CA LEU A 317 2.81 11.50 -10.39
C LEU A 317 2.10 12.35 -11.44
N PHE A 318 1.38 11.74 -12.38
CA PHE A 318 0.72 12.47 -13.46
C PHE A 318 -0.39 13.39 -12.94
N LYS A 319 -1.17 12.97 -11.95
CA LYS A 319 -2.26 13.75 -11.34
C LYS A 319 -1.77 15.06 -10.70
N GLN A 320 -0.51 15.14 -10.29
CA GLN A 320 0.07 16.38 -9.74
C GLN A 320 0.29 17.46 -10.80
N PHE A 321 0.31 17.10 -12.08
CA PHE A 321 0.61 18.03 -13.17
C PHE A 321 -0.50 18.10 -14.22
N LEU A 322 -1.29 17.05 -14.38
CA LEU A 322 -2.32 16.89 -15.41
C LEU A 322 -3.71 16.69 -14.76
N PRO A 323 -4.81 16.91 -15.50
CA PRO A 323 -6.15 16.56 -15.04
C PRO A 323 -6.25 15.08 -14.64
N GLU A 324 -7.04 14.78 -13.59
CA GLU A 324 -7.13 13.42 -13.03
C GLU A 324 -7.57 12.37 -14.07
N SER A 325 -8.50 12.71 -14.97
CA SER A 325 -8.95 11.79 -16.02
C SER A 325 -7.84 11.42 -17.00
N GLU A 326 -6.94 12.36 -17.29
CA GLU A 326 -5.82 12.15 -18.18
C GLU A 326 -4.71 11.34 -17.48
N ALA A 327 -4.44 11.65 -16.20
CA ALA A 327 -3.50 10.89 -15.39
C ALA A 327 -3.90 9.40 -15.26
N LYS A 328 -5.20 9.12 -15.06
CA LYS A 328 -5.74 7.75 -15.03
C LYS A 328 -5.60 7.04 -16.38
N LEU A 329 -5.94 7.74 -17.47
CA LEU A 329 -5.81 7.16 -18.81
C LEU A 329 -4.37 6.77 -19.10
N ILE A 330 -3.42 7.68 -18.84
CA ILE A 330 -2.00 7.42 -19.09
C ILE A 330 -1.50 6.28 -18.22
N ALA A 331 -1.75 6.31 -16.90
CA ALA A 331 -1.25 5.29 -15.99
C ALA A 331 -1.86 3.90 -16.24
N GLY A 332 -3.11 3.82 -16.71
CA GLY A 332 -3.82 2.56 -16.93
C GLY A 332 -3.26 1.66 -18.04
N GLY A 333 -2.28 2.13 -18.82
CA GLY A 333 -1.53 1.29 -19.77
C GLY A 333 -0.17 0.82 -19.24
N TRP A 334 0.16 1.07 -17.97
CA TRP A 334 1.42 0.65 -17.37
C TRP A 334 1.53 -0.87 -17.35
N ASP A 335 2.67 -1.43 -17.75
CA ASP A 335 2.95 -2.88 -17.68
C ASP A 335 4.18 -3.18 -16.81
N GLY A 336 5.05 -2.19 -16.59
CA GLY A 336 6.22 -2.39 -15.75
C GLY A 336 7.13 -1.18 -15.71
N ASP A 337 7.89 -1.03 -14.63
CA ASP A 337 8.89 0.03 -14.54
C ASP A 337 10.10 -0.30 -13.66
N ARG A 338 11.15 0.51 -13.83
CA ARG A 338 12.33 0.52 -12.96
C ARG A 338 12.84 1.96 -12.84
N PHE A 339 12.74 2.49 -11.63
CA PHE A 339 13.23 3.82 -11.26
C PHE A 339 14.52 3.69 -10.46
N VAL A 340 15.61 4.30 -10.95
CA VAL A 340 16.91 4.31 -10.27
C VAL A 340 17.42 5.74 -10.16
N ALA A 341 17.65 6.21 -8.94
CA ALA A 341 18.15 7.55 -8.66
C ALA A 341 19.57 7.52 -8.09
N PHE A 342 20.34 8.53 -8.47
CA PHE A 342 21.73 8.71 -8.10
C PHE A 342 21.97 10.11 -7.53
N ARG A 343 22.96 10.21 -6.64
CA ARG A 343 23.42 11.45 -6.04
C ARG A 343 24.91 11.66 -6.26
N ARG A 344 25.28 12.89 -6.60
CA ARG A 344 26.68 13.36 -6.63
C ARG A 344 26.77 14.73 -5.96
N GLY A 345 27.28 14.76 -4.73
CA GLY A 345 27.28 15.98 -3.92
C GLY A 345 25.86 16.50 -3.67
N GLY A 346 25.54 17.68 -4.20
CA GLY A 346 24.19 18.27 -4.16
C GLY A 346 23.32 17.97 -5.39
N GLU A 347 23.87 17.28 -6.40
CA GLU A 347 23.16 16.95 -7.63
C GLU A 347 22.40 15.63 -7.49
N ILE A 348 21.17 15.60 -8.01
CA ILE A 348 20.33 14.41 -8.09
C ILE A 348 19.96 14.18 -9.55
N ALA A 349 20.19 12.96 -10.01
CA ALA A 349 19.81 12.50 -11.33
C ALA A 349 19.15 11.13 -11.22
N PHE A 350 18.30 10.78 -12.18
CA PHE A 350 17.67 9.47 -12.20
C PHE A 350 17.47 8.99 -13.64
N ILE A 351 17.25 7.69 -13.76
CA ILE A 351 16.67 7.05 -14.93
C ILE A 351 15.38 6.33 -14.53
N TRP A 352 14.34 6.48 -15.34
CA TRP A 352 13.10 5.74 -15.21
C TRP A 352 12.80 5.05 -16.53
N ALA A 353 12.93 3.73 -16.54
CA ALA A 353 12.57 2.91 -17.69
C ALA A 353 11.18 2.31 -17.44
N THR A 354 10.33 2.35 -18.47
CA THR A 354 8.93 1.90 -18.39
C THR A 354 8.58 1.00 -19.59
N VAL A 355 7.65 0.09 -19.37
CA VAL A 355 6.98 -0.76 -20.38
C VAL A 355 5.48 -0.51 -20.25
N TRP A 356 4.79 -0.54 -21.39
CA TRP A 356 3.37 -0.24 -21.51
C TRP A 356 2.67 -1.34 -22.32
N ASP A 357 1.37 -1.53 -22.08
CA ASP A 357 0.51 -2.52 -22.74
C ASP A 357 0.57 -2.41 -24.27
N SER A 358 0.68 -1.19 -24.80
CA SER A 358 0.82 -0.94 -26.24
C SER A 358 1.78 0.21 -26.55
N GLU A 359 2.22 0.27 -27.82
CA GLU A 359 2.99 1.42 -28.33
C GLU A 359 2.21 2.73 -28.17
N LYS A 360 0.88 2.68 -28.32
CA LYS A 360 0.00 3.84 -28.09
C LYS A 360 0.07 4.32 -26.64
N ASP A 361 0.09 3.40 -25.67
CA ASP A 361 0.18 3.75 -24.25
C ASP A 361 1.56 4.35 -23.92
N ALA A 362 2.64 3.81 -24.52
CA ALA A 362 3.98 4.39 -24.40
C ALA A 362 4.07 5.82 -25.00
N GLU A 363 3.37 6.08 -26.10
CA GLU A 363 3.25 7.42 -26.69
C GLU A 363 2.45 8.39 -25.80
N GLU A 364 1.37 7.92 -25.19
CA GLU A 364 0.56 8.69 -24.23
C GLU A 364 1.36 9.06 -22.99
N PHE A 365 2.09 8.10 -22.41
CA PHE A 365 3.06 8.35 -21.34
C PHE A 365 4.10 9.40 -21.76
N THR A 366 4.72 9.22 -22.91
CA THR A 366 5.78 10.11 -23.40
C THR A 366 5.26 11.53 -23.56
N ARG A 367 4.08 11.72 -24.14
CA ARG A 367 3.45 13.03 -24.32
C ARG A 367 3.13 13.68 -22.98
N GLY A 368 2.46 12.96 -22.08
CA GLY A 368 2.12 13.50 -20.77
C GLY A 368 3.36 13.83 -19.93
N TYR A 369 4.42 13.02 -20.03
CA TYR A 369 5.68 13.30 -19.33
C TYR A 369 6.43 14.51 -19.92
N GLN A 370 6.35 14.75 -21.23
CA GLN A 370 6.85 15.99 -21.84
C GLN A 370 6.16 17.23 -21.25
N GLU A 371 4.86 17.17 -21.00
CA GLU A 371 4.13 18.25 -20.35
C GLU A 371 4.56 18.45 -18.90
N ILE A 372 4.78 17.36 -18.16
CA ILE A 372 5.34 17.40 -16.80
C ILE A 372 6.71 18.10 -16.81
N LEU A 373 7.60 17.71 -17.72
CA LEU A 373 8.93 18.33 -17.86
C LEU A 373 8.83 19.82 -18.19
N ALA A 374 7.92 20.21 -19.09
CA ALA A 374 7.68 21.62 -19.42
C ALA A 374 7.22 22.44 -18.21
N LYS A 375 6.36 21.86 -17.35
CA LYS A 375 5.91 22.49 -16.10
C LYS A 375 7.04 22.57 -15.07
N LYS A 376 7.76 21.47 -14.83
CA LYS A 376 8.86 21.36 -13.85
C LYS A 376 10.04 22.28 -14.14
N TYR A 377 10.35 22.52 -15.41
CA TYR A 377 11.51 23.30 -15.85
C TYR A 377 11.15 24.62 -16.53
N SER A 378 9.91 25.09 -16.37
CA SER A 378 9.49 26.40 -16.87
C SER A 378 10.41 27.52 -16.35
N GLY A 379 11.07 28.23 -17.28
CA GLY A 379 12.00 29.33 -16.98
C GLY A 379 13.49 28.98 -16.97
N ALA A 380 13.87 27.70 -16.98
CA ALA A 380 15.23 27.30 -17.35
C ALA A 380 15.31 27.26 -18.88
N GLY A 381 16.27 27.96 -19.49
CA GLY A 381 16.47 27.92 -20.94
C GLY A 381 16.51 26.47 -21.46
N ALA A 382 15.99 26.24 -22.66
CA ALA A 382 15.67 24.93 -23.26
C ALA A 382 16.84 23.92 -23.42
N ASP A 383 17.99 24.16 -22.82
CA ASP A 383 19.10 23.22 -22.71
C ASP A 383 18.88 22.30 -21.50
N GLY A 384 17.89 21.41 -21.67
CA GLY A 384 17.34 20.58 -20.60
C GLY A 384 18.34 19.63 -19.97
N ASN A 385 18.41 19.63 -18.65
CA ASN A 385 19.01 18.54 -17.87
C ASN A 385 18.04 17.34 -17.80
N PHE A 386 17.49 16.95 -18.95
CA PHE A 386 16.63 15.79 -19.09
C PHE A 386 16.67 15.22 -20.51
N TYR A 387 16.29 13.95 -20.63
CA TYR A 387 16.15 13.20 -21.87
C TYR A 387 14.92 12.31 -21.76
N LEU A 388 14.16 12.19 -22.84
CA LEU A 388 13.00 11.31 -22.92
C LEU A 388 12.93 10.75 -24.34
N GLU A 389 12.78 9.44 -24.44
CA GLU A 389 12.66 8.69 -25.69
C GLU A 389 11.75 7.48 -25.47
N SER A 390 10.88 7.18 -26.43
CA SER A 390 10.14 5.93 -26.51
C SER A 390 10.56 5.09 -27.72
N ARG A 391 10.45 3.77 -27.59
CA ARG A 391 10.70 2.77 -28.64
C ARG A 391 9.74 1.59 -28.44
N ASP A 392 8.86 1.38 -29.40
CA ASP A 392 7.79 0.38 -29.30
C ASP A 392 6.95 0.63 -28.02
N GLN A 393 6.67 -0.40 -27.24
CA GLN A 393 6.00 -0.35 -25.92
C GLN A 393 6.85 0.25 -24.78
N ARG A 394 8.06 0.75 -25.02
CA ARG A 394 8.99 1.14 -23.96
C ARG A 394 9.26 2.63 -23.96
N ALA A 395 9.56 3.19 -22.80
CA ALA A 395 10.10 4.54 -22.70
C ALA A 395 11.22 4.64 -21.66
N ILE A 396 12.14 5.57 -21.87
CA ILE A 396 13.17 5.95 -20.91
C ILE A 396 13.12 7.45 -20.68
N VAL A 397 12.99 7.83 -19.40
CA VAL A 397 13.21 9.18 -18.89
C VAL A 397 14.56 9.22 -18.18
N VAL A 398 15.36 10.25 -18.44
CA VAL A 398 16.51 10.61 -17.62
C VAL A 398 16.35 12.06 -17.20
N GLU A 399 16.46 12.38 -15.92
CA GLU A 399 16.50 13.76 -15.43
C GLU A 399 17.76 14.00 -14.58
N GLY A 400 18.25 15.23 -14.54
CA GLY A 400 19.44 15.63 -13.78
C GLY A 400 20.77 15.46 -14.52
N LEU A 401 20.77 14.95 -15.75
CA LEU A 401 21.95 14.87 -16.62
C LEU A 401 21.74 15.71 -17.87
N GLY A 402 22.82 16.27 -18.42
CA GLY A 402 22.75 17.10 -19.64
C GLY A 402 22.26 16.30 -20.85
N ARG A 403 21.26 16.83 -21.58
CA ARG A 403 20.62 16.14 -22.71
C ARG A 403 21.58 15.57 -23.76
N ASN A 404 22.59 16.34 -24.17
CA ASN A 404 23.55 15.91 -25.18
C ASN A 404 24.42 14.75 -24.68
N PHE A 405 24.88 14.83 -23.43
CA PHE A 405 25.62 13.76 -22.77
C PHE A 405 24.80 12.46 -22.74
N VAL A 406 23.51 12.53 -22.38
CA VAL A 406 22.64 11.36 -22.35
C VAL A 406 22.43 10.81 -23.76
N LYS A 407 22.16 11.66 -24.75
CA LYS A 407 21.92 11.26 -26.15
C LYS A 407 23.07 10.44 -26.75
N GLU A 408 24.32 10.77 -26.41
CA GLU A 408 25.50 10.04 -26.87
C GLU A 408 25.66 8.64 -26.25
N LYS A 409 25.02 8.40 -25.11
CA LYS A 409 25.25 7.21 -24.27
C LYS A 409 24.03 6.32 -24.06
N ILE A 410 22.82 6.84 -24.31
CA ILE A 410 21.55 6.14 -24.04
C ILE A 410 21.41 4.83 -24.82
N ALA A 411 22.08 4.70 -25.98
CA ALA A 411 22.09 3.47 -26.75
C ALA A 411 22.58 2.26 -25.94
N ALA A 412 23.58 2.44 -25.06
CA ALA A 412 24.09 1.37 -24.21
C ALA A 412 23.09 0.94 -23.13
N VAL A 413 22.25 1.86 -22.65
CA VAL A 413 21.19 1.59 -21.69
C VAL A 413 20.04 0.85 -22.37
N TRP A 414 19.62 1.28 -23.56
CA TRP A 414 18.62 0.55 -24.35
C TRP A 414 19.05 -0.89 -24.66
N GLN A 415 20.33 -1.11 -24.99
CA GLN A 415 20.89 -2.45 -25.19
C GLN A 415 20.98 -3.25 -23.88
N GLY A 416 21.14 -2.55 -22.75
CA GLY A 416 21.21 -3.15 -21.41
C GLY A 416 19.86 -3.35 -20.73
N MET A 417 18.76 -2.83 -21.30
CA MET A 417 17.41 -2.99 -20.79
C MET A 417 16.92 -4.41 -21.11
N ALA A 418 16.95 -5.28 -20.11
CA ALA A 418 16.42 -6.63 -20.22
C ALA A 418 15.03 -6.70 -19.63
N LEU A 419 14.09 -7.23 -20.41
CA LEU A 419 12.71 -7.45 -19.99
C LEU A 419 12.52 -8.91 -19.63
N LYS A 420 11.83 -9.16 -18.52
CA LYS A 420 11.44 -10.49 -18.09
C LYS A 420 9.95 -10.46 -17.72
N GLN A 421 9.15 -11.21 -18.46
CA GLN A 421 7.77 -11.45 -18.05
C GLN A 421 7.76 -12.36 -16.83
N GLU A 422 7.01 -11.95 -15.81
CA GLU A 422 6.72 -12.81 -14.68
C GLU A 422 5.68 -13.86 -15.10
N PRO A 423 5.74 -15.09 -14.58
CA PRO A 423 4.74 -16.08 -14.88
C PRO A 423 3.37 -15.61 -14.35
N ALA A 424 2.33 -15.81 -15.15
CA ALA A 424 0.96 -15.52 -14.73
C ALA A 424 0.60 -16.35 -13.48
N ASN A 425 0.36 -15.67 -12.36
CA ASN A 425 -0.27 -16.28 -11.20
C ASN A 425 -1.75 -16.47 -11.51
N THR A 426 -2.17 -17.69 -11.86
CA THR A 426 -3.58 -18.07 -12.00
C THR A 426 -4.02 -19.03 -10.88
N PRO A 427 -4.06 -18.57 -9.62
CA PRO A 427 -4.43 -19.44 -8.49
C PRO A 427 -5.90 -19.86 -8.50
N PHE A 428 -6.72 -19.24 -9.34
CA PHE A 428 -8.15 -19.50 -9.44
C PHE A 428 -8.47 -20.03 -10.84
N ALA A 429 -8.83 -21.31 -10.94
CA ALA A 429 -9.44 -21.83 -12.17
C ALA A 429 -10.71 -21.00 -12.47
N PRO A 430 -11.00 -20.68 -13.75
CA PRO A 430 -12.16 -19.87 -14.10
C PRO A 430 -13.43 -20.49 -13.48
N VAL A 431 -14.22 -19.66 -12.79
CA VAL A 431 -15.52 -20.10 -12.28
C VAL A 431 -16.36 -20.43 -13.51
N SER A 432 -16.70 -21.71 -13.72
CA SER A 432 -17.73 -22.04 -14.72
C SER A 432 -18.99 -21.26 -14.34
N ASN A 433 -19.75 -20.73 -15.30
CA ASN A 433 -21.01 -19.99 -15.11
C ASN A 433 -22.14 -20.82 -14.45
N ALA A 434 -21.85 -21.53 -13.36
CA ALA A 434 -22.81 -22.20 -12.51
C ALA A 434 -23.30 -21.16 -11.49
N VAL A 435 -24.59 -20.85 -11.60
CA VAL A 435 -25.35 -20.06 -10.64
C VAL A 435 -24.98 -20.50 -9.21
N PRO A 436 -24.61 -19.58 -8.30
CA PRO A 436 -24.27 -19.96 -6.94
C PRO A 436 -25.44 -20.71 -6.29
N ALA A 437 -25.16 -21.89 -5.75
CA ALA A 437 -26.13 -22.65 -4.99
C ALA A 437 -26.56 -21.80 -3.79
N ALA A 438 -27.86 -21.56 -3.66
CA ALA A 438 -28.45 -20.80 -2.57
C ALA A 438 -27.92 -21.32 -1.22
N ILE A 439 -27.39 -20.41 -0.41
CA ILE A 439 -27.03 -20.65 0.99
C ILE A 439 -28.29 -21.17 1.69
N LYS A 440 -28.27 -22.42 2.13
CA LYS A 440 -29.37 -22.97 2.93
C LYS A 440 -29.39 -22.27 4.29
N PRO A 441 -30.56 -21.79 4.75
CA PRO A 441 -30.69 -21.25 6.08
C PRO A 441 -30.42 -22.37 7.09
N ILE A 442 -29.48 -22.13 7.99
CA ILE A 442 -29.39 -22.87 9.25
C ILE A 442 -30.48 -22.26 10.13
N LEU A 443 -31.51 -23.02 10.46
CA LEU A 443 -32.28 -23.00 11.71
C LEU A 443 -33.41 -24.05 11.60
N PRO A 444 -33.89 -24.58 12.73
CA PRO A 444 -35.02 -23.92 13.40
C PRO A 444 -34.66 -23.16 14.67
#